data_AF-A0A5C6AA65-F1
#
_entry.id   AF-A0A5C6AA65-F1
#
_cell.length_a   1.000
_cell.length_b   1.000
_cell.length_c   1.000
_cell.angle_alpha   90.00
_cell.angle_beta   90.00
_cell.angle_gamma   90.00
#
_symmetry.space_group_name_H-M   'P 1'
#
loop_
_entity.id
_entity.type
_entity.pdbx_description
1 polymer ?
#
loop_
_entity_poly.entity_id
_entity_poly.type
_entity_poly.pdbx_seq_one_letter_code
_entity_poly.pdbx_strand_id
1 'polypeptide(L)'
;MYAPDTQIEFTYPESTQVESQTTFRKRRVQIREVRDLISQPLTPEEFLRRPLTHRSRYLLTAYDLDSAQWRQFYLGSSKEHATSGRLRIALYRPGAEKPTKIISRAFEPTRRDRIELARTLKQFRDQPHEGLELRVIPDLDSAQTNVHGPTNG
;
A
#
# COMPACT_ATOMS: atom_id res chain seq x y z
N MET A 1 -11.21 13.42 -5.58
CA MET A 1 -11.37 11.96 -5.69
C MET A 1 -10.27 11.46 -6.61
N TYR A 2 -9.53 10.40 -6.23
CA TYR A 2 -8.49 9.84 -7.11
C TYR A 2 -9.14 8.91 -8.12
N ALA A 3 -9.02 9.23 -9.40
CA ALA A 3 -9.58 8.45 -10.49
C ALA A 3 -8.58 8.40 -11.67
N PRO A 4 -8.67 7.39 -12.54
CA PRO A 4 -8.00 7.40 -13.83
C PRO A 4 -8.23 8.70 -14.60
N ASP A 5 -7.26 9.07 -15.43
CA ASP A 5 -7.25 10.26 -16.29
C ASP A 5 -7.37 11.61 -15.54
N THR A 6 -7.16 11.59 -14.22
CA THR A 6 -7.13 12.78 -13.39
C THR A 6 -5.69 13.23 -13.15
N GLN A 7 -5.42 14.52 -13.35
CA GLN A 7 -4.17 15.14 -12.91
C GLN A 7 -4.31 15.54 -11.45
N ILE A 8 -3.33 15.17 -10.63
CA ILE A 8 -3.28 15.55 -9.22
C ILE A 8 -1.91 16.09 -8.84
N GLU A 9 -1.87 16.73 -7.68
CA GLU A 9 -0.66 17.23 -7.07
C GLU A 9 -0.60 16.83 -5.60
N PHE A 10 0.56 16.35 -5.16
CA PHE A 10 0.80 15.97 -3.76
C PHE A 10 2.29 16.05 -3.41
N THR A 11 2.59 16.07 -2.12
CA THR A 11 3.94 16.18 -1.59
C THR A 11 4.46 14.80 -1.21
N TYR A 12 5.39 14.27 -2.00
CA TYR A 12 5.85 12.88 -1.89
C TYR A 12 7.33 12.79 -1.51
N PRO A 13 7.74 11.80 -0.72
CA PRO A 13 9.14 11.60 -0.37
C PRO A 13 9.96 11.18 -1.61
N GLU A 14 11.23 11.55 -1.63
CA GLU A 14 12.15 11.08 -2.67
C GLU A 14 12.48 9.58 -2.53
N SER A 15 12.45 9.07 -1.29
CA SER A 15 12.62 7.65 -0.96
C SER A 15 11.44 7.15 -0.13
N THR A 16 10.83 6.05 -0.55
CA THR A 16 9.79 5.34 0.21
C THR A 16 10.36 4.17 0.98
N GLN A 17 11.67 4.12 1.25
CA GLN A 17 12.22 3.08 2.12
C GLN A 17 11.79 3.36 3.57
N VAL A 18 11.40 2.30 4.26
CA VAL A 18 11.07 2.34 5.68
C VAL A 18 12.27 2.89 6.48
N GLU A 19 11.98 3.81 7.42
CA GLU A 19 12.97 4.49 8.28
C GLU A 19 14.03 5.32 7.53
N SER A 20 13.85 5.56 6.23
CA SER A 20 14.74 6.43 5.46
C SER A 20 14.49 7.88 5.83
N GLN A 21 15.55 8.62 6.18
CA GLN A 21 15.51 10.06 6.13
C GLN A 21 15.35 10.48 4.67
N THR A 22 14.35 11.30 4.37
CA THR A 22 14.04 11.71 3.00
C THR A 22 13.51 13.13 2.99
N THR A 23 13.84 13.84 1.92
CA THR A 23 13.21 15.11 1.58
C THR A 23 11.88 14.84 0.90
N PHE A 24 10.98 15.78 1.02
CA PHE A 24 9.69 15.73 0.34
C PHE A 24 9.69 16.74 -0.80
N ARG A 25 9.12 16.33 -1.93
CA ARG A 25 8.99 17.17 -3.11
C ARG A 25 7.56 17.12 -3.63
N LYS A 26 7.07 18.26 -4.11
CA LYS A 26 5.80 18.36 -4.83
C LYS A 26 5.88 17.54 -6.11
N ARG A 27 4.85 16.74 -6.39
CA ARG A 27 4.73 15.91 -7.59
C ARG A 27 3.45 16.27 -8.31
N ARG A 28 3.54 16.48 -9.61
CA ARG A 28 2.39 16.60 -10.50
C ARG A 28 2.30 15.34 -11.34
N VAL A 29 1.20 14.60 -11.22
CA VAL A 29 1.07 13.32 -11.89
C VAL A 29 -0.28 13.17 -12.59
N GLN A 30 -0.28 12.46 -13.71
CA GLN A 30 -1.48 12.00 -14.41
C GLN A 30 -1.77 10.56 -13.99
N ILE A 31 -2.89 10.32 -13.29
CA ILE A 31 -3.25 8.98 -12.82
C ILE A 31 -3.69 8.14 -14.01
N ARG A 32 -3.16 6.91 -14.09
CA ARG A 32 -3.68 5.87 -14.99
C ARG A 32 -4.52 4.85 -14.23
N GLU A 33 -4.08 4.47 -13.04
CA GLU A 33 -4.70 3.39 -12.27
C GLU A 33 -4.64 3.70 -10.77
N VAL A 34 -5.70 3.32 -10.07
CA VAL A 34 -5.78 3.35 -8.61
C VAL A 34 -6.06 1.92 -8.13
N ARG A 35 -5.12 1.33 -7.39
CA ARG A 35 -5.29 0.03 -6.76
C ARG A 35 -5.56 0.20 -5.27
N ASP A 36 -6.70 -0.31 -4.80
CA ASP A 36 -7.02 -0.43 -3.37
C ASP A 36 -6.49 -1.78 -2.86
N LEU A 37 -5.48 -1.76 -1.99
CA LEU A 37 -4.82 -2.96 -1.46
C LEU A 37 -5.64 -3.71 -0.41
N ILE A 38 -6.86 -3.26 -0.11
CA ILE A 38 -7.83 -4.06 0.62
C ILE A 38 -8.57 -4.98 -0.35
N SER A 39 -9.11 -4.44 -1.45
CA SER A 39 -9.84 -5.22 -2.46
C SER A 39 -8.92 -6.01 -3.39
N GLN A 40 -7.75 -5.47 -3.69
CA GLN A 40 -6.74 -6.06 -4.57
C GLN A 40 -5.40 -6.14 -3.82
N PRO A 41 -5.29 -7.02 -2.83
CA PRO A 41 -4.17 -7.04 -1.90
C PRO A 41 -2.88 -7.50 -2.57
N LEU A 42 -1.73 -7.27 -1.92
CA LEU A 42 -0.44 -7.67 -2.48
C LEU A 42 -0.27 -9.19 -2.42
N THR A 43 0.28 -9.76 -3.49
CA THR A 43 0.76 -11.14 -3.45
C THR A 43 2.04 -11.24 -2.60
N PRO A 44 2.39 -12.44 -2.11
CA PRO A 44 3.66 -12.67 -1.45
C PRO A 44 4.86 -12.24 -2.30
N GLU A 45 4.85 -12.54 -3.59
CA GLU A 45 5.89 -12.21 -4.55
C GLU A 45 6.05 -10.69 -4.72
N GLU A 46 4.93 -9.97 -4.86
CA GLU A 46 4.94 -8.50 -4.96
C GLU A 46 5.56 -7.83 -3.73
N PHE A 47 5.24 -8.34 -2.54
CA PHE A 47 5.81 -7.84 -1.29
C PHE A 47 7.30 -8.18 -1.19
N LEU A 48 7.66 -9.46 -1.39
CA LEU A 48 9.01 -9.98 -1.23
C LEU A 48 10.02 -9.39 -2.21
N ARG A 49 9.58 -8.87 -3.37
CA ARG A 49 10.44 -8.14 -4.30
C ARG A 49 11.04 -6.88 -3.71
N ARG A 50 10.30 -6.17 -2.84
CA ARG A 50 10.73 -4.90 -2.21
C ARG A 50 10.19 -4.77 -0.78
N PRO A 51 10.63 -5.61 0.18
CA PRO A 51 9.99 -5.70 1.49
C PRO A 51 10.11 -4.42 2.32
N LEU A 52 11.15 -3.62 2.08
CA LEU A 52 11.43 -2.37 2.80
C LEU A 52 10.68 -1.15 2.27
N THR A 53 9.86 -1.28 1.23
CA THR A 53 9.04 -0.16 0.76
C THR A 53 7.91 0.15 1.75
N HIS A 54 7.75 1.41 2.11
CA HIS A 54 6.60 1.94 2.83
C HIS A 54 5.36 1.80 1.95
N ARG A 55 4.34 1.11 2.48
CA ARG A 55 3.12 0.75 1.76
C ARG A 55 1.92 1.24 2.53
N SER A 56 0.87 1.57 1.80
CA SER A 56 -0.41 2.04 2.33
C SER A 56 -1.53 1.55 1.42
N ARG A 57 -2.78 1.81 1.80
CA ARG A 57 -3.97 1.28 1.11
C ARG A 57 -4.03 1.60 -0.39
N TYR A 58 -3.80 2.84 -0.77
CA TYR A 58 -3.97 3.25 -2.16
C TYR A 58 -2.62 3.32 -2.87
N LEU A 59 -2.48 2.51 -3.91
CA LEU A 59 -1.33 2.52 -4.81
C LEU A 59 -1.76 3.12 -6.15
N LEU A 60 -1.17 4.26 -6.51
CA LEU A 60 -1.36 4.87 -7.80
C LEU A 60 -0.31 4.38 -8.78
N THR A 61 -0.72 4.06 -10.00
CA THR A 61 0.17 4.03 -11.17
C THR A 61 -0.08 5.32 -11.95
N ALA A 62 0.92 6.18 -12.06
CA ALA A 62 0.75 7.51 -12.63
C ALA A 62 1.99 7.95 -13.44
N TYR A 63 1.77 8.81 -14.43
CA TYR A 63 2.84 9.46 -15.17
C TYR A 63 3.26 10.73 -14.44
N ASP A 64 4.51 10.77 -13.99
CA ASP A 64 5.10 11.91 -13.28
C ASP A 64 5.51 12.97 -14.31
N LEU A 65 4.79 14.09 -14.33
CA LEU A 65 4.97 15.17 -15.29
C LEU A 65 6.30 15.90 -15.10
N ASP A 66 6.89 15.83 -13.90
CA ASP A 66 8.15 16.49 -13.59
C ASP A 66 9.37 15.66 -14.02
N SER A 67 9.25 14.32 -14.02
CA SER A 67 10.32 13.39 -14.42
C SER A 67 10.09 12.69 -15.76
N ALA A 68 8.93 12.92 -16.39
CA ALA A 68 8.50 12.30 -17.64
C ALA A 68 8.51 10.76 -17.61
N GLN A 69 8.16 10.15 -16.48
CA GLN A 69 8.22 8.70 -16.26
C GLN A 69 6.98 8.13 -15.59
N TRP A 70 6.64 6.88 -15.94
CA TRP A 70 5.64 6.10 -15.22
C TRP A 70 6.19 5.61 -13.89
N ARG A 71 5.46 5.89 -12.80
CA ARG A 71 5.86 5.55 -11.44
C ARG A 71 4.67 5.08 -10.63
N GLN A 72 4.99 4.39 -9.54
CA GLN A 72 4.01 3.96 -8.56
C GLN A 72 4.15 4.79 -7.27
N PHE A 73 3.01 5.22 -6.72
CA PHE A 73 2.94 6.05 -5.53
C PHE A 73 1.98 5.43 -4.52
N TYR A 74 2.49 5.06 -3.34
CA TYR A 74 1.66 4.70 -2.20
C TYR A 74 1.18 5.98 -1.54
N LEU A 75 -0.08 6.38 -1.74
CA LEU A 75 -0.58 7.69 -1.31
C LEU A 75 -0.34 7.96 0.18
N GLY A 76 -0.42 6.94 1.03
CA GLY A 76 -0.15 7.07 2.46
C GLY A 76 1.30 7.37 2.85
N SER A 77 2.21 7.48 1.88
CA SER A 77 3.56 8.03 2.05
C SER A 77 3.66 9.53 1.73
N SER A 78 2.63 10.14 1.15
CA SER A 78 2.55 11.59 0.97
C SER A 78 2.32 12.30 2.31
N LYS A 79 2.61 13.61 2.37
CA LYS A 79 2.31 14.41 3.57
C LYS A 79 0.80 14.53 3.80
N GLU A 80 0.04 14.69 2.74
CA GLU A 80 -1.39 14.99 2.75
C GLU A 80 -2.24 13.78 3.18
N HIS A 81 -1.73 12.57 2.98
CA HIS A 81 -2.44 11.32 3.26
C HIS A 81 -1.67 10.40 4.20
N ALA A 82 -0.70 10.93 4.96
CA ALA A 82 0.19 10.15 5.81
C ALA A 82 -0.58 9.12 6.65
N THR A 83 -0.16 7.86 6.58
CA THR A 83 -0.76 6.75 7.32
C THR A 83 0.29 6.01 8.13
N SER A 84 -0.14 5.20 9.11
CA SER A 84 0.78 4.37 9.91
C SER A 84 1.61 3.41 9.06
N GLY A 85 1.15 3.05 7.86
CA GLY A 85 1.83 2.08 7.01
C GLY A 85 1.93 0.68 7.62
N ARG A 86 1.17 0.38 8.68
CA ARG A 86 1.11 -0.97 9.27
C ARG A 86 0.60 -1.98 8.25
N LEU A 87 1.13 -3.20 8.28
CA LEU A 87 0.76 -4.28 7.37
C LEU A 87 0.36 -5.55 8.14
N ARG A 88 -0.45 -6.40 7.52
CA ARG A 88 -0.85 -7.71 8.02
C ARG A 88 -0.82 -8.77 6.93
N ILE A 89 -0.81 -10.03 7.34
CA ILE A 89 -0.99 -11.19 6.48
C ILE A 89 -2.43 -11.68 6.63
N ALA A 90 -3.09 -11.92 5.51
CA ALA A 90 -4.46 -12.41 5.45
C ALA A 90 -4.63 -13.51 4.40
N LEU A 91 -5.67 -14.30 4.57
CA LEU A 91 -6.12 -15.33 3.65
C LEU A 91 -7.37 -14.86 2.93
N TYR A 92 -7.40 -15.04 1.62
CA TYR A 92 -8.52 -14.68 0.74
C TYR A 92 -9.08 -15.92 0.07
N ARG A 93 -10.39 -15.97 -0.17
CA ARG A 93 -10.91 -16.86 -1.20
C ARG A 93 -10.51 -16.30 -2.58
N PRO A 94 -10.26 -17.15 -3.59
CA PRO A 94 -10.00 -16.68 -4.95
C PRO A 94 -11.10 -15.71 -5.41
N GLY A 95 -10.70 -14.52 -5.87
CA GLY A 95 -11.61 -13.47 -6.34
C GLY A 95 -12.38 -12.70 -5.25
N ALA A 96 -12.15 -12.96 -3.96
CA ALA A 96 -12.81 -12.21 -2.90
C ALA A 96 -12.22 -10.79 -2.73
N GLU A 97 -13.09 -9.81 -2.47
CA GLU A 97 -12.70 -8.41 -2.21
C GLU A 97 -12.34 -8.14 -0.74
N LYS A 98 -12.54 -9.12 0.15
CA LYS A 98 -12.32 -8.99 1.59
C LYS A 98 -11.58 -10.21 2.13
N PRO A 99 -10.76 -10.03 3.18
CA PRO A 99 -10.03 -11.14 3.76
C PRO A 99 -11.01 -12.11 4.43
N THR A 100 -10.84 -13.40 4.17
CA THR A 100 -11.53 -14.47 4.90
C THR A 100 -11.04 -14.52 6.35
N LYS A 101 -9.73 -14.36 6.53
CA LYS A 101 -9.09 -14.43 7.85
C LYS A 101 -7.81 -13.62 7.88
N ILE A 102 -7.57 -12.89 8.96
CA ILE A 102 -6.26 -12.30 9.26
C ILE A 102 -5.49 -13.30 10.13
N ILE A 103 -4.27 -13.65 9.72
CA ILE A 103 -3.48 -14.74 10.34
C ILE A 103 -2.20 -14.26 11.02
N SER A 104 -1.99 -12.95 11.10
CA SER A 104 -0.83 -12.35 11.77
C SER A 104 -1.24 -11.20 12.70
N ARG A 105 -0.32 -10.83 13.59
CA ARG A 105 -0.32 -9.50 14.21
C ARG A 105 -0.15 -8.39 13.17
N ALA A 106 -0.34 -7.15 13.59
CA ALA A 106 0.12 -5.98 12.86
C ALA A 106 1.65 -5.93 12.82
N PHE A 107 2.22 -5.57 11.67
CA PHE A 107 3.63 -5.30 11.45
C PHE A 107 3.85 -3.82 11.21
N GLU A 108 4.62 -3.19 12.09
CA GLU A 108 4.94 -1.76 12.07
C GLU A 108 5.79 -1.39 10.84
N PRO A 109 5.78 -0.11 10.42
CA PRO A 109 6.66 0.40 9.37
C PRO A 109 8.09 0.57 9.90
N THR A 110 8.70 -0.49 10.44
CA THR A 110 10.12 -0.52 10.85
C THR A 110 10.87 -1.57 10.05
N ARG A 111 12.18 -1.39 9.84
CA ARG A 111 13.00 -2.35 9.09
C ARG A 111 12.92 -3.74 9.71
N ARG A 112 12.93 -3.81 11.05
CA ARG A 112 12.80 -5.06 11.81
C ARG A 112 11.49 -5.78 11.46
N ASP A 113 10.36 -5.08 11.55
CA ASP A 113 9.06 -5.69 11.28
C ASP A 113 8.85 -6.02 9.80
N ARG A 114 9.46 -5.28 8.86
CA ARG A 114 9.43 -5.65 7.44
C ARG A 114 10.22 -6.91 7.13
N ILE A 115 11.36 -7.11 7.79
CA ILE A 115 12.14 -8.34 7.68
C ILE A 115 11.36 -9.50 8.29
N GLU A 116 10.75 -9.28 9.46
CA GLU A 116 9.96 -10.31 10.13
C GLU A 116 8.74 -10.70 9.30
N LEU A 117 7.97 -9.74 8.78
CA LEU A 117 6.87 -9.97 7.85
C LEU A 117 7.34 -10.79 6.63
N ALA A 118 8.49 -10.46 6.04
CA ALA A 118 9.03 -11.22 4.91
C ALA A 118 9.37 -12.68 5.29
N ARG A 119 9.85 -12.93 6.51
CA ARG A 119 10.13 -14.29 7.01
C ARG A 119 8.86 -15.06 7.28
N THR A 120 7.92 -14.48 8.03
CA THR A 120 6.61 -15.08 8.32
C THR A 120 5.85 -15.40 7.04
N LEU A 121 5.90 -14.50 6.04
CA LEU A 121 5.24 -14.71 4.76
C LEU A 121 5.84 -15.87 3.97
N LYS A 122 7.17 -16.03 3.99
CA LYS A 122 7.84 -17.20 3.39
C LYS A 122 7.44 -18.49 4.11
N GLN A 123 7.41 -18.48 5.44
CA GLN A 123 7.00 -19.65 6.23
C GLN A 123 5.56 -20.07 5.93
N PHE A 124 4.63 -19.12 5.83
CA PHE A 124 3.25 -19.42 5.51
C PHE A 124 3.07 -19.86 4.07
N ARG A 125 3.81 -19.30 3.10
CA ARG A 125 3.67 -19.67 1.69
C ARG A 125 3.84 -21.17 1.45
N ASP A 126 4.70 -21.82 2.23
CA ASP A 126 5.02 -23.23 2.05
C ASP A 126 4.05 -24.16 2.83
N GLN A 127 3.01 -23.61 3.47
CA GLN A 127 1.97 -24.35 4.19
C GLN A 127 0.68 -24.50 3.36
N PRO A 128 -0.12 -25.56 3.59
CA PRO A 128 -1.43 -25.70 2.97
C PRO A 128 -2.42 -24.67 3.54
N HIS A 129 -3.16 -24.00 2.64
CA HIS A 129 -4.16 -22.97 3.00
C HIS A 129 -5.59 -23.35 2.61
N GLU A 130 -5.90 -24.63 2.41
CA GLU A 130 -7.27 -25.12 2.10
C GLU A 130 -7.94 -24.39 0.91
N GLY A 131 -7.17 -24.08 -0.14
CA GLY A 131 -7.65 -23.35 -1.31
C GLY A 131 -7.78 -21.84 -1.13
N LEU A 132 -7.31 -21.29 -0.01
CA LEU A 132 -7.19 -19.86 0.21
C LEU A 132 -5.85 -19.31 -0.31
N GLU A 133 -5.86 -18.04 -0.68
CA GLU A 133 -4.70 -17.31 -1.16
C GLU A 133 -4.09 -16.45 -0.06
N LEU A 134 -2.79 -16.60 0.15
CA LEU A 134 -2.01 -15.79 1.08
C LEU A 134 -1.76 -14.39 0.49
N ARG A 135 -2.10 -13.33 1.24
CA ARG A 135 -1.99 -11.94 0.79
C ARG A 135 -1.42 -11.04 1.88
N VAL A 136 -0.81 -9.92 1.47
CA VAL A 136 -0.36 -8.84 2.37
C VAL A 136 -1.27 -7.63 2.21
N ILE A 137 -1.79 -7.13 3.32
CA ILE A 137 -2.75 -6.03 3.35
C ILE A 137 -2.29 -4.89 4.27
N PRO A 138 -2.71 -3.64 4.02
CA PRO A 138 -2.66 -2.58 5.01
C PRO A 138 -3.45 -2.96 6.25
N ASP A 139 -2.92 -2.61 7.43
CA ASP A 139 -3.71 -2.64 8.65
C ASP A 139 -4.62 -1.41 8.69
N LEU A 140 -5.93 -1.63 8.62
CA LEU A 140 -6.91 -0.57 8.78
C LEU A 140 -7.15 -0.42 10.29
N ASP A 141 -6.27 0.29 10.98
CA ASP A 141 -6.69 0.85 12.28
C ASP A 141 -7.93 1.72 12.03
N SER A 142 -8.96 1.53 12.85
CA SER A 142 -10.32 2.08 12.75
C SER A 142 -10.44 3.62 12.82
N ALA A 143 -9.34 4.35 12.62
CA ALA A 143 -9.28 5.81 12.71
C ALA A 143 -8.85 6.45 11.37
N GLN A 144 -9.59 6.17 10.30
CA GLN A 144 -9.65 7.07 9.13
C GLN A 144 -11.10 7.15 8.63
N THR A 145 -11.92 7.80 9.44
CA THR A 145 -13.19 8.40 9.03
C THR A 145 -12.88 9.55 8.07
N ASN A 146 -13.60 9.58 6.94
CA ASN A 146 -13.76 10.69 5.99
C ASN A 146 -12.61 11.01 5.02
N VAL A 147 -12.63 10.32 3.88
CA VAL A 147 -12.42 10.99 2.58
C VAL A 147 -13.78 11.53 2.11
N HIS A 148 -14.32 12.52 2.82
CA HIS A 148 -15.44 13.30 2.27
C HIS A 148 -14.86 14.30 1.28
N GLY A 149 -15.19 14.11 0.00
CA GLY A 149 -15.02 15.15 -1.00
C GLY A 149 -15.85 16.38 -0.60
N PRO A 150 -15.48 17.58 -1.09
CA PRO A 150 -16.30 18.76 -0.84
C PRO A 150 -17.71 18.51 -1.38
N THR A 151 -18.69 18.60 -0.49
CA THR A 151 -20.08 18.83 -0.87
C THR A 151 -20.13 20.22 -1.48
N ASN A 152 -20.36 20.28 -2.80
CA ASN A 152 -20.71 21.53 -3.46
C ASN A 152 -22.02 22.04 -2.84
N GLY A 153 -21.94 23.19 -2.18
CA GLY A 153 -23.06 24.07 -1.87
C GLY A 153 -22.93 25.33 -2.70
#